data_AF-A0A927TDH4-F1
#
_entry.id   AF-A0A927TDH4-F1
#
_cell.length_a   1.000
_cell.length_b   1.000
_cell.length_c   1.000
_cell.angle_alpha   90.00
_cell.angle_beta   90.00
_cell.angle_gamma   90.00
#
_symmetry.space_group_name_H-M   'P 1'
#
loop_
_entity.id
_entity.type
_entity.pdbx_description
1 polymer ?
#
loop_
_entity_poly.entity_id
_entity_poly.type
_entity_poly.pdbx_seq_one_letter_code
_entity_poly.pdbx_strand_id
1 'polypeptide(L)'
;MNNQEIRTLTIKRKRKLAGGLVPYWIITKIPKEEFVDKYALEGDLCKMDKSGQPIPRIDVGELDKAGIRINNGQSLELELTRAEETIFIVTMDGCLSNEVWVRDYLESGKDVIITTKGGFKGVSYPVVL
;
A
#
# COMPACT_ATOMS: atom_id res chain seq x y z
N MET A 1 -4.87 31.93 10.58
CA MET A 1 -3.92 30.80 10.73
C MET A 1 -4.75 29.54 10.58
N ASN A 2 -4.61 28.81 9.48
CA ASN A 2 -5.35 27.56 9.29
C ASN A 2 -4.71 26.52 10.20
N ASN A 3 -5.37 26.19 11.32
CA ASN A 3 -5.08 24.97 12.07
C ASN A 3 -5.37 23.80 11.12
N GLN A 4 -4.33 23.23 10.51
CA GLN A 4 -4.49 21.94 9.87
C GLN A 4 -4.71 20.92 10.99
N GLU A 5 -5.89 20.31 11.01
CA GLU A 5 -6.22 19.26 11.95
C GLU A 5 -5.36 18.03 11.63
N ILE A 6 -4.37 17.74 12.48
CA ILE A 6 -3.56 16.53 12.38
C ILE A 6 -4.42 15.38 12.90
N ARG A 7 -4.56 14.34 12.08
CA ARG A 7 -5.28 13.13 12.45
C ARG A 7 -4.35 11.93 12.42
N THR A 8 -4.42 11.10 13.45
CA THR A 8 -3.59 9.90 13.57
C THR A 8 -4.37 8.68 13.09
N LEU A 9 -3.76 7.90 12.20
CA LEU A 9 -4.30 6.66 11.68
C LEU A 9 -3.34 5.50 11.96
N THR A 10 -3.85 4.45 12.57
CA THR A 10 -3.07 3.23 12.82
C THR A 10 -3.19 2.28 11.62
N ILE A 11 -2.05 1.86 11.08
CA ILE A 11 -1.97 0.93 9.94
C ILE A 11 -1.20 -0.32 10.36
N LYS A 12 -1.81 -1.49 10.16
CA LYS A 12 -1.27 -2.79 10.57
C LYS A 12 -1.14 -3.71 9.37
N ARG A 13 0.05 -4.24 9.12
CA ARG A 13 0.27 -5.33 8.17
C ARG A 13 0.24 -6.68 8.88
N LYS A 14 -0.72 -7.54 8.52
CA LYS A 14 -0.81 -8.90 9.08
C LYS A 14 0.46 -9.70 8.76
N ARG A 15 0.97 -10.43 9.76
CA ARG A 15 2.13 -11.33 9.60
C ARG A 15 1.78 -12.49 8.67
N LYS A 16 2.67 -12.81 7.73
CA LYS A 16 2.65 -14.02 6.88
C LYS A 16 4.00 -14.75 6.93
N LEU A 17 3.97 -16.09 6.89
CA LEU A 17 5.16 -16.95 7.06
C LEU A 17 5.96 -17.20 5.76
N ALA A 18 5.48 -16.76 4.58
CA ALA A 18 6.20 -16.80 3.30
C ALA A 18 5.64 -15.77 2.30
N GLY A 19 6.45 -15.32 1.33
CA GLY A 19 6.09 -14.35 0.27
C GLY A 19 5.93 -12.88 0.71
N GLY A 20 5.74 -12.64 2.01
CA GLY A 20 5.52 -11.30 2.59
C GLY A 20 6.72 -10.72 3.34
N LEU A 21 7.94 -11.25 3.21
CA LEU A 21 9.11 -10.76 3.96
C LEU A 21 9.57 -9.38 3.49
N VAL A 22 9.30 -9.03 2.24
CA VAL A 22 9.66 -7.73 1.67
C VAL A 22 8.71 -6.62 2.16
N PRO A 23 9.19 -5.37 2.30
CA PRO A 23 8.33 -4.25 2.66
C PRO A 23 7.26 -3.99 1.60
N TYR A 24 6.14 -3.41 2.04
CA TYR A 24 5.19 -2.72 1.17
C TYR A 24 5.29 -1.22 1.40
N TRP A 25 4.71 -0.43 0.50
CA TRP A 25 4.63 1.02 0.61
C TRP A 25 3.19 1.44 0.77
N ILE A 26 2.93 2.23 1.80
CA ILE A 26 1.66 2.90 2.03
C ILE A 26 1.71 4.22 1.26
N ILE A 27 0.83 4.37 0.28
CA ILE A 27 0.71 5.60 -0.52
C ILE A 27 -0.46 6.41 0.04
N THR A 28 -0.18 7.66 0.41
CA THR A 28 -1.17 8.58 1.01
C THR A 28 -1.26 9.94 0.32
N LYS A 29 -0.26 10.29 -0.51
CA LYS A 29 -0.10 11.65 -1.04
C LYS A 29 -0.77 11.89 -2.39
N ILE A 30 -1.05 10.82 -3.13
CA ILE A 30 -1.71 10.88 -4.43
C ILE A 30 -2.76 9.77 -4.53
N PRO A 31 -3.89 10.00 -5.21
CA PRO A 31 -4.86 8.95 -5.50
C PRO A 31 -4.26 7.82 -6.33
N LYS A 32 -4.84 6.63 -6.23
CA LYS A 32 -4.38 5.44 -6.95
C LYS A 32 -4.40 5.63 -8.46
N GLU A 33 -5.43 6.29 -9.00
CA GLU A 33 -5.55 6.58 -10.43
C GLU A 33 -4.36 7.42 -10.93
N GLU A 34 -4.03 8.50 -10.22
CA GLU A 34 -2.88 9.35 -10.55
C GLU A 34 -1.55 8.59 -10.43
N PHE A 35 -1.41 7.71 -9.42
CA PHE A 35 -0.23 6.86 -9.29
C PHE A 35 -0.10 5.88 -10.46
N VAL A 36 -1.21 5.26 -10.89
CA VAL A 36 -1.27 4.36 -12.04
C VAL A 36 -0.81 5.08 -13.31
N ASP A 37 -1.32 6.29 -13.56
CA ASP A 37 -0.96 7.09 -14.71
C ASP A 37 0.52 7.51 -14.67
N LYS A 38 0.99 7.98 -13.51
CA LYS A 38 2.38 8.42 -13.31
C LYS A 38 3.40 7.34 -13.65
N TYR A 39 3.11 6.08 -13.33
CA TYR A 39 4.01 4.95 -13.57
C TYR A 39 3.58 4.08 -14.77
N ALA A 40 2.60 4.54 -15.57
CA ALA A 40 2.06 3.82 -16.72
C ALA A 40 1.70 2.35 -16.41
N LEU A 41 1.02 2.11 -15.30
CA LEU A 41 0.74 0.75 -14.82
C LEU A 41 -0.47 0.14 -15.54
N GLU A 42 -0.26 -1.03 -16.13
CA GLU A 42 -1.37 -1.85 -16.65
C GLU A 42 -2.01 -2.67 -15.52
N GLY A 43 -3.09 -2.16 -14.93
CA GLY A 43 -3.85 -2.84 -13.87
C GLY A 43 -3.11 -3.03 -12.55
N ASP A 44 -3.73 -3.76 -11.62
CA ASP A 44 -3.25 -3.86 -10.24
C ASP A 44 -2.14 -4.89 -10.03
N LEU A 45 -2.03 -5.88 -10.91
CA LEU A 45 -1.07 -6.98 -10.74
C LEU A 45 0.13 -6.82 -11.65
N CYS A 46 1.31 -7.19 -11.15
CA CYS A 46 2.49 -7.29 -11.99
C CYS A 46 2.44 -8.59 -12.83
N LYS A 47 3.29 -8.66 -13.85
CA LYS A 47 3.47 -9.87 -14.66
C LYS A 47 4.45 -10.81 -13.96
N MET A 48 4.43 -12.09 -14.36
CA MET A 48 5.40 -13.10 -13.94
C MET A 48 6.32 -13.41 -15.12
N ASP A 49 7.59 -13.69 -14.86
CA ASP A 49 8.51 -14.20 -15.86
C ASP A 49 8.30 -15.70 -16.13
N LYS A 50 9.11 -16.26 -17.04
CA LYS A 50 9.04 -17.69 -17.41
C LYS A 50 9.40 -18.63 -16.26
N SER A 51 10.10 -18.13 -15.25
CA SER A 51 10.49 -18.85 -14.04
C SER A 51 9.49 -18.71 -12.90
N GLY A 52 8.38 -17.99 -13.13
CA GLY A 52 7.36 -17.74 -12.12
C GLY A 52 7.82 -16.75 -11.05
N GLN A 53 8.71 -15.83 -11.38
CA GLN A 53 9.07 -14.70 -10.51
C GLN A 53 8.29 -13.44 -10.92
N PRO A 54 7.82 -12.64 -9.94
CA PRO A 54 7.25 -11.33 -10.22
C PRO A 54 8.26 -10.44 -10.97
N ILE A 55 7.79 -9.69 -11.97
CA ILE A 55 8.58 -8.67 -12.67
C ILE A 55 8.25 -7.31 -12.04
N PRO A 56 9.19 -6.66 -11.33
CA PRO A 56 8.96 -5.35 -10.74
C PRO A 56 8.59 -4.30 -11.79
N ARG A 57 7.57 -3.48 -11.49
CA ARG A 57 7.11 -2.40 -12.37
C ARG A 57 7.65 -1.02 -12.00
N ILE A 58 8.12 -0.86 -10.76
CA ILE A 58 8.58 0.41 -10.19
C ILE A 58 9.86 0.12 -9.41
N ASP A 59 10.86 0.99 -9.55
CA ASP A 59 12.08 0.89 -8.76
C ASP A 59 11.82 1.14 -7.26
N VAL A 60 12.54 0.43 -6.40
CA VAL A 60 12.40 0.53 -4.94
C VAL A 60 12.68 1.96 -4.45
N GLY A 61 13.64 2.67 -5.04
CA GLY A 61 13.96 4.05 -4.70
C GLY A 61 12.83 5.02 -5.10
N GLU A 62 12.08 4.73 -6.17
CA GLU A 62 10.88 5.50 -6.51
C GLU A 62 9.73 5.22 -5.55
N LEU A 63 9.55 3.96 -5.12
CA LEU A 63 8.58 3.63 -4.08
C LEU A 63 8.90 4.32 -2.76
N ASP A 64 10.18 4.41 -2.37
CA ASP A 64 10.63 5.11 -1.16
C ASP A 64 10.34 6.61 -1.19
N LYS A 65 10.34 7.23 -2.37
CA LYS A 65 9.93 8.63 -2.53
C LYS A 65 8.41 8.79 -2.48
N ALA A 66 7.68 7.79 -2.96
CA ALA A 66 6.22 7.85 -3.11
C ALA A 66 5.46 7.49 -1.83
N GLY A 67 6.01 6.64 -0.96
CA GLY A 67 5.27 6.08 0.16
C GLY A 67 6.11 5.73 1.39
N ILE A 68 5.41 5.23 2.39
CA ILE A 68 5.99 4.85 3.69
C ILE A 68 6.09 3.33 3.77
N ARG A 69 7.30 2.82 4.07
CA ARG A 69 7.52 1.38 4.18
C ARG A 69 6.77 0.78 5.37
N ILE A 70 6.14 -0.37 5.16
CA ILE A 70 5.59 -1.22 6.22
C ILE A 70 6.02 -2.69 6.06
N ASN A 71 6.72 -3.19 7.07
CA ASN A 71 7.26 -4.54 7.13
C ASN A 71 6.20 -5.57 7.56
N ASN A 72 6.50 -6.84 7.31
CA ASN A 72 5.64 -7.97 7.68
C ASN A 72 5.33 -7.98 9.17
N GLY A 73 4.05 -7.97 9.55
CA GLY A 73 3.65 -7.97 10.96
C GLY A 73 3.83 -6.63 11.68
N GLN A 74 4.18 -5.55 10.97
CA GLN A 74 4.40 -4.23 11.57
C GLN A 74 3.09 -3.48 11.78
N SER A 75 3.08 -2.61 12.79
CA SER A 75 2.07 -1.57 13.03
C SER A 75 2.76 -0.21 12.96
N LEU A 76 2.11 0.77 12.35
CA LEU A 76 2.57 2.15 12.24
C LEU A 76 1.43 3.09 12.63
N GLU A 77 1.78 4.22 13.24
CA GLU A 77 0.89 5.36 13.40
C GLU A 77 1.31 6.42 12.38
N LEU A 78 0.37 6.84 11.52
CA LEU A 78 0.59 7.86 10.53
C LEU A 78 -0.17 9.12 10.90
N GLU A 79 0.53 10.26 10.86
CA GLU A 79 -0.08 11.58 10.96
C GLU A 79 -0.44 12.07 9.56
N LEU A 80 -1.72 12.36 9.34
CA LEU A 80 -2.24 12.84 8.06
C LEU A 80 -2.74 14.28 8.22
N THR A 81 -2.40 15.12 7.23
CA THR A 81 -2.64 16.57 7.29
C THR A 81 -3.86 17.03 6.49
N ARG A 82 -4.75 16.11 6.09
CA ARG A 82 -6.02 16.42 5.42
C ARG A 82 -7.04 15.27 5.58
N ALA A 83 -8.33 15.58 5.61
CA ALA A 83 -9.40 14.60 5.83
C ALA A 83 -9.84 13.82 4.58
N GLU A 84 -9.42 14.27 3.39
CA GLU A 84 -9.87 13.74 2.08
C GLU A 84 -8.79 12.90 1.39
N GLU A 85 -7.89 12.28 2.16
CA GLU A 85 -6.84 11.43 1.61
C GLU A 85 -7.34 10.00 1.43
N THR A 86 -6.96 9.38 0.32
CA THR A 86 -7.12 7.95 0.11
C THR A 86 -5.82 7.23 0.44
N ILE A 87 -5.93 5.94 0.76
CA ILE A 87 -4.78 5.07 0.96
C ILE A 87 -4.90 3.88 0.04
N PHE A 88 -3.78 3.52 -0.58
CA PHE A 88 -3.57 2.22 -1.17
C PHE A 88 -2.14 1.75 -0.93
N ILE A 89 -1.91 0.47 -1.15
CA ILE A 89 -0.66 -0.21 -0.82
C ILE A 89 -0.01 -0.71 -2.10
N VAL A 90 1.31 -0.56 -2.18
CA VAL A 90 2.13 -1.05 -3.28
C VAL A 90 3.13 -2.09 -2.76
N THR A 91 3.24 -3.23 -3.43
CA THR A 91 4.30 -4.22 -3.13
C THR A 91 5.62 -3.82 -3.79
N MET A 92 6.71 -4.46 -3.39
CA MET A 92 8.03 -4.27 -4.02
C MET A 92 8.01 -4.54 -5.54
N ASP A 93 7.17 -5.46 -6.00
CA ASP A 93 7.01 -5.79 -7.42
C ASP A 93 6.03 -4.85 -8.15
N GLY A 94 5.45 -3.89 -7.41
CA GLY A 94 4.52 -2.89 -7.93
C GLY A 94 3.07 -3.38 -8.00
N CYS A 95 2.64 -4.39 -7.24
CA CYS A 95 1.23 -4.76 -7.14
C CYS A 95 0.46 -3.81 -6.25
N LEU A 96 -0.75 -3.44 -6.66
CA LEU A 96 -1.60 -2.46 -6.01
C LEU A 96 -2.72 -3.14 -5.21
N SER A 97 -3.10 -2.55 -4.09
CA SER A 97 -4.34 -2.92 -3.38
C SER A 97 -5.55 -2.19 -3.93
N ASN A 98 -6.73 -2.49 -3.38
CA ASN A 98 -7.84 -1.54 -3.39
C ASN A 98 -7.43 -0.21 -2.74
N GLU A 99 -8.06 0.87 -3.19
CA GLU A 99 -7.96 2.18 -2.58
C GLU A 99 -9.11 2.36 -1.58
N VAL A 100 -8.82 2.99 -0.43
CA VAL A 100 -9.80 3.24 0.63
C VAL A 100 -9.74 4.69 1.09
N TRP A 101 -10.85 5.21 1.59
CA TRP A 101 -10.92 6.55 2.16
C TRP A 101 -10.45 6.55 3.62
N VAL A 102 -9.54 7.46 3.97
CA VAL A 102 -9.04 7.61 5.35
C VAL A 102 -10.17 7.95 6.33
N ARG A 103 -11.12 8.81 5.90
CA ARG A 103 -12.23 9.25 6.76
C ARG A 103 -13.05 8.08 7.31
N ASP A 104 -13.24 7.01 6.53
CA ASP A 104 -14.07 5.87 6.90
C ASP A 104 -13.44 5.11 8.11
N TYR A 105 -12.10 5.08 8.19
CA TYR A 105 -11.38 4.49 9.31
C TYR A 105 -11.34 5.40 10.52
N LEU A 106 -11.17 6.71 10.32
CA LEU A 106 -11.19 7.70 11.40
C LEU A 106 -12.56 7.78 12.08
N GLU A 107 -13.65 7.83 11.30
CA GLU A 107 -15.02 7.88 11.82
C GLU A 107 -15.42 6.60 12.53
N SER A 108 -14.96 5.44 12.04
CA SER A 108 -15.24 4.15 12.68
C SER A 108 -14.30 3.80 13.84
N GLY A 109 -13.21 4.55 14.03
CA GLY A 109 -12.17 4.27 15.02
C GLY A 109 -11.42 2.95 14.76
N LYS A 110 -11.45 2.43 13.53
CA LYS A 110 -10.81 1.16 13.16
C LYS A 110 -9.42 1.39 12.62
N ASP A 111 -8.54 0.42 12.85
CA ASP A 111 -7.23 0.38 12.20
C ASP A 111 -7.36 0.03 10.71
N VAL A 112 -6.47 0.56 9.88
CA VAL A 112 -6.29 0.08 8.50
C VAL A 112 -5.54 -1.22 8.53
N ILE A 113 -6.15 -2.30 8.04
CA ILE A 113 -5.55 -3.62 8.08
C ILE A 113 -5.11 -4.06 6.68
N ILE A 114 -3.80 -4.21 6.51
CA ILE A 114 -3.19 -4.73 5.29
C ILE A 114 -3.04 -6.24 5.42
N THR A 115 -3.61 -6.98 4.49
CA THR A 115 -3.37 -8.41 4.30
C THR A 115 -2.71 -8.68 2.95
N THR A 116 -2.15 -9.87 2.79
CA THR A 116 -1.59 -10.34 1.52
C THR A 116 -2.40 -11.54 1.04
N LYS A 117 -2.84 -11.46 -0.22
CA LYS A 117 -3.52 -12.55 -0.95
C LYS A 117 -2.61 -13.06 -2.08
N GLY A 118 -3.02 -14.17 -2.71
CA GLY A 118 -2.22 -14.86 -3.71
C GLY A 118 -1.10 -15.71 -3.10
N GLY A 119 -0.04 -15.97 -3.88
CA GLY A 119 1.13 -16.74 -3.44
C GLY A 119 1.14 -18.22 -3.85
N PHE A 120 2.33 -18.82 -3.67
CA PHE A 120 2.80 -20.17 -4.04
C PHE A 120 2.88 -20.51 -5.53
N LYS A 121 1.90 -20.10 -6.35
CA LYS A 121 1.93 -20.29 -7.82
C LYS A 121 1.56 -19.04 -8.62
N GLY A 122 1.33 -17.91 -7.94
CA GLY A 122 0.95 -16.64 -8.55
C GLY A 122 1.45 -15.47 -7.73
N VAL A 123 1.26 -14.27 -8.27
CA VAL A 123 1.71 -13.01 -7.69
C VAL A 123 1.07 -12.81 -6.31
N SER A 124 1.86 -12.36 -5.34
CA SER A 124 1.35 -11.87 -4.06
C SER A 124 0.93 -10.41 -4.19
N TYR A 125 -0.27 -10.08 -3.72
CA TYR A 125 -0.81 -8.73 -3.81
C TYR A 125 -1.43 -8.26 -2.48
N PRO A 126 -1.38 -6.95 -2.20
CA PRO A 126 -1.88 -6.40 -0.95
C PRO A 126 -3.39 -6.17 -1.06
N VAL A 127 -4.09 -6.26 0.08
CA VAL A 127 -5.51 -5.88 0.20
C VAL A 127 -5.68 -5.12 1.50
N VAL A 128 -6.42 -4.01 1.44
CA VAL A 128 -6.82 -3.24 2.60
C VAL A 128 -8.23 -3.66 3.01
N LEU A 129 -8.40 -4.06 4.28
CA LEU A 129 -9.64 -4.57 4.85
C LEU A 129 -10.39 -3.53 5.67
#